data_AF-A0A976IGU4-F1
#
_entry.id   AF-A0A976IGU4-F1
#
_cell.length_a   1.000
_cell.length_b   1.000
_cell.length_c   1.000
_cell.angle_alpha   90.00
_cell.angle_beta   90.00
_cell.angle_gamma   90.00
#
_symmetry.space_group_name_H-M   'P 1'
#
loop_
_entity.id
_entity.type
_entity.pdbx_description
1 polymer ?
#
loop_
_entity_poly.entity_id
_entity_poly.type
_entity_poly.pdbx_seq_one_letter_code
_entity_poly.pdbx_strand_id
1 'polypeptide(L)'
;MKTGVNQYAPAWLYEPVLAVGVLLVLSAFMSWCGASNRNCSVCLSCSSYLLILLALAELALAVMILIQGSTIDHFLRQHQQELKITNEQLQRLENNKFIPAYGLLILFIMEAVRFCCSSELHRARRHRKYRYQQLTTLSDLDDQLLTVTTEKNIATKYATLKDKYKKKYVTPETHETAIVPRYE
;
A
#
# COMPACT_ATOMS: atom_id res chain seq x y z
N MET A 1 20.61 -6.50 -45.13
CA MET A 1 20.09 -7.64 -44.34
C MET A 1 18.61 -7.39 -44.11
N LYS A 2 17.75 -7.86 -45.02
CA LYS A 2 16.29 -7.70 -44.92
C LYS A 2 15.79 -8.81 -44.00
N THR A 3 15.58 -8.51 -42.71
CA THR A 3 14.80 -9.40 -41.86
C THR A 3 13.37 -9.37 -42.36
N GLY A 4 13.03 -10.38 -43.16
CA GLY A 4 11.66 -10.69 -43.58
C GLY A 4 10.85 -11.05 -42.36
N VAL A 5 10.37 -10.04 -41.64
CA VAL A 5 9.24 -10.21 -40.74
C VAL A 5 8.04 -10.26 -41.67
N ASN A 6 7.45 -11.45 -41.82
CA ASN A 6 6.15 -11.60 -42.45
C ASN A 6 5.19 -10.64 -41.73
N GLN A 7 4.93 -9.47 -42.31
CA GLN A 7 3.95 -8.53 -41.77
C GLN A 7 2.58 -9.17 -41.97
N TYR A 8 2.13 -9.86 -40.94
CA TYR A 8 0.81 -10.46 -40.83
C TYR A 8 -0.27 -9.38 -40.62
N ALA A 9 0.11 -8.18 -40.18
CA ALA A 9 -0.77 -7.03 -39.97
C ALA A 9 -0.02 -5.70 -40.26
N PRO A 10 -0.72 -4.57 -40.43
CA PRO A 10 -0.10 -3.27 -40.64
C PRO A 10 0.56 -2.71 -39.36
N ALA A 11 1.58 -1.87 -39.52
CA ALA A 11 2.42 -1.34 -38.42
C ALA A 11 1.63 -0.58 -37.34
N TRP A 12 0.59 0.16 -37.74
CA TRP A 12 -0.27 0.93 -36.84
C TRP A 12 -1.07 0.07 -35.85
N LEU A 13 -1.22 -1.23 -36.13
CA LEU A 13 -1.87 -2.18 -35.22
C LEU A 13 -0.91 -2.70 -34.15
N TYR A 14 0.38 -2.83 -34.48
CA TYR A 14 1.39 -3.37 -33.56
C TYR A 14 1.79 -2.38 -32.47
N GLU A 15 1.88 -1.09 -32.80
CA GLU A 15 2.26 -0.03 -31.85
C GLU A 15 1.37 0.01 -30.59
N PRO A 16 0.03 0.10 -30.69
CA PRO A 16 -0.82 0.13 -29.51
C PRO A 16 -0.80 -1.19 -28.74
N VAL A 17 -0.72 -2.34 -29.43
CA VAL A 17 -0.64 -3.66 -28.77
C VAL A 17 0.65 -3.78 -27.96
N LEU A 18 1.77 -3.31 -28.51
CA LEU A 18 3.06 -3.33 -27.83
C LEU A 18 3.06 -2.37 -26.64
N ALA A 19 2.48 -1.17 -26.80
CA ALA A 19 2.33 -0.21 -25.71
C ALA A 19 1.50 -0.77 -24.55
N VAL A 20 0.35 -1.39 -24.84
CA VAL A 20 -0.50 -2.04 -23.82
C VAL A 20 0.25 -3.19 -23.15
N GLY A 21 0.94 -4.04 -23.92
CA GLY A 21 1.73 -5.13 -23.38
C GLY A 21 2.84 -4.66 -22.44
N VAL A 22 3.59 -3.63 -22.81
CA VAL A 22 4.64 -3.03 -21.96
C VAL A 22 4.02 -2.45 -20.68
N LEU A 23 2.89 -1.76 -20.78
CA LEU A 23 2.18 -1.22 -19.63
C LEU A 23 1.73 -2.32 -18.64
N LEU A 24 1.24 -3.45 -19.16
CA LEU A 24 0.84 -4.61 -18.36
C LEU A 24 2.02 -5.27 -17.66
N VAL A 25 3.16 -5.43 -18.35
CA VAL A 25 4.38 -5.98 -17.73
C VAL A 25 4.92 -5.05 -16.64
N LEU A 26 4.94 -3.75 -16.90
CA LEU A 26 5.34 -2.74 -15.90
C LEU A 26 4.42 -2.76 -14.68
N SER A 27 3.11 -2.80 -14.87
CA SER A 27 2.15 -2.83 -13.76
C SER A 27 2.26 -4.12 -12.94
N ALA A 28 2.48 -5.26 -13.59
CA ALA A 28 2.75 -6.54 -12.91
C ALA A 28 4.04 -6.48 -12.10
N PHE A 29 5.11 -5.92 -12.65
CA PHE A 29 6.39 -5.77 -11.96
C PHE A 29 6.27 -4.85 -10.73
N MET A 30 5.59 -3.71 -10.87
CA MET A 30 5.31 -2.79 -9.76
C MET A 30 4.44 -3.46 -8.67
N SER A 31 3.45 -4.24 -9.07
CA SER A 31 2.59 -5.01 -8.17
C SER A 31 3.39 -6.08 -7.40
N TRP A 32 4.31 -6.78 -8.07
CA TRP A 32 5.22 -7.76 -7.46
C TRP A 32 6.18 -7.11 -6.45
N CYS A 33 6.83 -6.01 -6.85
CA CYS A 33 7.73 -5.26 -5.97
C CYS A 33 7.01 -4.70 -4.74
N GLY A 34 5.79 -4.18 -4.88
CA GLY A 34 4.99 -3.69 -3.74
C GLY A 34 4.46 -4.81 -2.84
N ALA A 35 4.22 -6.00 -3.39
CA ALA A 35 3.81 -7.17 -2.62
C ALA A 35 4.97 -7.74 -1.79
N SER A 36 6.16 -7.83 -2.39
CA SER A 36 7.38 -8.41 -1.81
C SER A 36 8.05 -7.49 -0.78
N ASN A 37 8.14 -6.17 -1.04
CA ASN A 37 8.86 -5.23 -0.18
C ASN A 37 7.92 -4.30 0.62
N ARG A 38 7.98 -4.38 1.95
CA ARG A 38 7.20 -3.53 2.89
C ARG A 38 7.49 -2.02 2.74
N ASN A 39 8.68 -1.64 2.29
CA ASN A 39 9.08 -0.23 2.12
C ASN A 39 8.54 0.42 0.84
N CYS A 40 7.93 -0.33 -0.08
CA CYS A 40 7.47 0.19 -1.37
C CYS A 40 5.92 0.16 -1.49
N SER A 41 5.21 0.53 -0.41
CA SER A 41 3.73 0.56 -0.43
C SER A 41 3.18 1.55 -1.48
N VAL A 42 3.93 2.60 -1.82
CA VAL A 42 3.58 3.59 -2.84
C VAL A 42 3.53 2.95 -4.23
N CYS A 43 4.38 1.97 -4.52
CA CYS A 43 4.37 1.22 -5.79
C CYS A 43 3.04 0.48 -5.98
N LEU A 44 2.47 -0.05 -4.89
CA LEU A 44 1.21 -0.80 -4.90
C LEU A 44 0.01 0.12 -5.18
N SER A 45 0.03 1.35 -4.65
CA SER A 45 -0.97 2.37 -4.98
C SER A 45 -0.84 2.86 -6.43
N CYS A 46 0.39 3.04 -6.91
CA CYS A 46 0.65 3.52 -8.28
C CYS A 46 0.25 2.47 -9.33
N SER A 47 0.61 1.20 -9.13
CA SER A 47 0.17 0.11 -10.02
C SER A 47 -1.34 -0.05 -10.05
N SER A 48 -2.01 0.15 -8.91
CA SER A 48 -3.46 0.10 -8.82
C SER A 48 -4.14 1.24 -9.59
N TYR A 49 -3.55 2.45 -9.60
CA TYR A 49 -4.09 3.58 -10.33
C TYR A 49 -3.96 3.40 -11.85
N LEU A 50 -2.80 2.89 -12.32
CA LEU A 50 -2.58 2.61 -13.74
C LEU A 50 -3.57 1.57 -14.27
N LEU A 51 -3.85 0.53 -13.49
CA LEU A 51 -4.80 -0.52 -13.90
C LEU A 51 -6.26 -0.04 -13.87
N ILE A 52 -6.62 0.87 -12.98
CA ILE A 52 -7.95 1.53 -13.03
C ILE A 52 -8.12 2.36 -14.30
N LEU A 53 -7.09 3.11 -14.70
CA LEU A 53 -7.14 3.88 -15.94
C LEU A 53 -7.28 2.95 -17.15
N LEU A 54 -6.57 1.83 -17.14
CA LEU A 54 -6.72 0.78 -18.15
C LEU A 54 -8.15 0.22 -18.17
N ALA A 55 -8.71 -0.13 -17.02
CA ALA A 55 -10.07 -0.67 -16.90
C ALA A 55 -11.12 0.34 -17.40
N LEU A 56 -10.97 1.63 -17.09
CA LEU A 56 -11.84 2.68 -17.61
C LEU A 56 -11.74 2.80 -19.13
N ALA A 57 -10.53 2.67 -19.70
CA ALA A 57 -10.34 2.64 -21.14
C ALA A 57 -10.98 1.41 -21.79
N GLU A 58 -10.87 0.22 -21.17
CA GLU A 58 -11.53 -1.01 -21.62
C GLU A 58 -13.06 -0.86 -21.62
N LEU A 59 -13.62 -0.27 -20.55
CA LEU A 59 -15.05 0.00 -20.46
C LEU A 59 -15.51 1.00 -21.53
N ALA A 60 -14.75 2.09 -21.74
CA ALA A 60 -15.05 3.08 -22.77
C ALA A 60 -15.01 2.44 -24.17
N LEU A 61 -14.01 1.61 -24.46
CA LEU A 61 -13.92 0.86 -25.71
C LEU A 61 -15.08 -0.13 -25.85
N ALA A 62 -15.46 -0.84 -24.80
CA ALA A 62 -16.61 -1.76 -24.83
C ALA A 62 -17.91 -1.02 -25.17
N VAL A 63 -18.17 0.11 -24.53
CA VAL A 63 -19.34 0.96 -24.79
C VAL A 63 -19.30 1.51 -26.22
N MET A 64 -18.14 1.97 -26.69
CA MET A 64 -17.97 2.44 -28.06
C MET A 64 -18.24 1.33 -29.09
N ILE A 65 -17.76 0.11 -28.87
CA ILE A 65 -18.02 -1.04 -29.74
C ILE A 65 -19.52 -1.39 -29.75
N LEU A 66 -20.18 -1.33 -28.60
CA LEU A 66 -21.63 -1.59 -28.50
C LEU A 66 -22.46 -0.54 -29.25
N ILE A 67 -22.06 0.74 -29.20
CA ILE A 67 -22.79 1.84 -29.84
C ILE A 67 -22.48 1.92 -31.34
N GLN A 68 -21.22 1.76 -31.74
CA GLN A 68 -20.73 1.98 -33.11
C GLN A 68 -20.48 0.69 -33.89
N GLY A 69 -21.17 -0.39 -33.53
CA GLY A 69 -20.97 -1.70 -34.16
C GLY A 69 -21.06 -1.67 -35.70
N SER A 70 -21.95 -0.86 -36.27
CA SER A 70 -22.09 -0.70 -37.73
C SER A 70 -20.93 0.06 -38.39
N THR A 71 -20.30 1.00 -37.68
CA THR A 71 -19.11 1.73 -38.17
C THR A 71 -17.89 0.82 -38.18
N ILE A 72 -17.78 -0.06 -37.20
CA ILE A 72 -16.73 -1.10 -37.13
C ILE A 72 -16.90 -2.07 -38.31
N ASP A 73 -18.12 -2.51 -38.60
CA ASP A 73 -18.41 -3.37 -39.75
C ASP A 73 -17.98 -2.71 -41.08
N HIS A 74 -18.23 -1.40 -41.24
CA HIS A 74 -17.78 -0.63 -42.40
C HIS A 74 -16.25 -0.50 -42.48
N PHE A 75 -15.59 -0.19 -41.36
CA PHE A 75 -14.14 -0.07 -41.27
C PHE A 75 -13.43 -1.40 -41.60
N LEU A 76 -13.95 -2.52 -41.07
CA LEU A 76 -13.42 -3.86 -41.34
C LEU A 76 -13.54 -4.24 -42.82
N ARG A 77 -14.65 -3.90 -43.48
CA ARG A 77 -14.83 -4.11 -44.93
C ARG A 77 -13.89 -3.24 -45.75
N GLN A 78 -13.70 -1.98 -45.34
CA GLN A 78 -12.83 -1.03 -46.06
C GLN A 78 -11.34 -1.42 -45.96
N HIS A 79 -10.89 -1.92 -44.81
CA HIS A 79 -9.49 -2.31 -44.58
C HIS A 79 -9.24 -3.82 -44.77
N GLN A 80 -10.19 -4.56 -45.33
CA GLN A 80 -10.09 -6.01 -45.50
C GLN A 80 -8.86 -6.42 -46.34
N GLN A 81 -8.57 -5.68 -47.41
CA GLN A 81 -7.41 -5.93 -48.28
C GLN A 81 -6.07 -5.66 -47.56
N GLU A 82 -6.04 -4.70 -46.64
CA GLU A 82 -4.85 -4.35 -45.86
C GLU A 82 -4.59 -5.31 -44.70
N LEU A 83 -5.66 -5.81 -44.05
CA LEU A 83 -5.56 -6.78 -42.97
C LEU A 83 -5.42 -8.23 -43.45
N LYS A 84 -5.44 -8.49 -44.77
CA LYS A 84 -5.37 -9.84 -45.38
C LYS A 84 -6.38 -10.83 -44.78
N ILE A 85 -7.57 -10.35 -44.41
CA ILE A 85 -8.61 -11.20 -43.81
C ILE A 85 -9.39 -11.93 -44.92
N THR A 86 -9.39 -13.27 -44.86
CA THR A 86 -10.22 -14.11 -45.75
C THR A 86 -11.71 -13.84 -45.52
N ASN A 87 -12.53 -13.86 -46.58
CA ASN A 87 -13.98 -13.62 -46.51
C ASN A 87 -14.70 -14.47 -45.44
N GLU A 88 -14.29 -15.73 -45.29
CA GLU A 88 -14.76 -16.67 -44.25
C GLU A 88 -14.53 -16.14 -42.82
N GLN A 89 -13.39 -15.50 -42.56
CA GLN A 89 -13.06 -14.94 -41.25
C GLN A 89 -13.78 -13.62 -40.99
N LEU A 90 -13.96 -12.79 -42.02
CA LEU A 90 -14.75 -11.56 -41.91
C LEU A 90 -16.20 -11.88 -41.54
N GLN A 91 -16.81 -12.87 -42.22
CA GLN A 91 -18.18 -13.27 -41.95
C GLN A 91 -18.36 -13.82 -40.53
N ARG A 92 -17.39 -14.57 -40.01
CA ARG A 92 -17.40 -15.03 -38.61
C ARG A 92 -17.25 -13.86 -37.63
N LEU A 93 -16.42 -12.88 -37.95
CA LEU A 93 -16.19 -11.71 -37.10
C LEU A 93 -17.42 -10.79 -37.05
N GLU A 94 -18.10 -10.62 -38.19
CA GLU A 94 -19.35 -9.87 -38.30
C GLU A 94 -20.50 -10.55 -37.52
N ASN A 95 -20.59 -11.88 -37.59
CA ASN A 95 -21.58 -12.64 -36.83
C ASN A 95 -21.31 -12.63 -35.31
N ASN A 96 -20.04 -12.41 -34.92
CA ASN A 96 -19.56 -12.39 -33.55
C ASN A 96 -19.08 -11.00 -33.09
N LYS A 97 -19.61 -9.93 -33.67
CA LYS A 97 -19.09 -8.56 -33.46
C LYS A 97 -19.10 -8.08 -32.01
N PHE A 98 -19.93 -8.68 -31.16
CA PHE A 98 -20.04 -8.34 -29.75
C PHE A 98 -19.12 -9.16 -28.83
N ILE A 99 -18.50 -10.24 -29.31
CA ILE A 99 -17.51 -11.01 -28.54
C ILE A 99 -16.40 -10.14 -27.95
N PRO A 100 -15.74 -9.23 -28.70
CA PRO A 100 -14.71 -8.36 -28.13
C PRO A 100 -15.28 -7.41 -27.06
N ALA A 101 -16.51 -6.90 -27.23
CA ALA A 101 -17.15 -6.06 -26.23
C ALA A 101 -17.42 -6.83 -24.91
N TYR A 102 -17.93 -8.05 -24.99
CA TYR A 102 -18.11 -8.91 -23.81
C TYR A 102 -16.77 -9.26 -23.16
N GLY A 103 -15.71 -9.49 -23.95
CA GLY A 103 -14.36 -9.72 -23.44
C GLY A 103 -13.85 -8.53 -22.62
N LEU A 104 -13.98 -7.31 -23.15
CA LEU A 104 -13.59 -6.07 -22.45
C LEU A 104 -14.40 -5.83 -21.17
N LEU A 105 -15.71 -6.15 -21.17
CA LEU A 105 -16.53 -6.06 -19.96
C LEU A 105 -16.08 -7.06 -18.88
N ILE A 106 -15.71 -8.28 -19.26
CA ILE A 106 -15.19 -9.28 -18.32
C ILE A 106 -13.84 -8.81 -17.74
N LEU A 107 -12.95 -8.27 -18.57
CA LEU A 107 -11.68 -7.70 -18.12
C LEU A 107 -11.90 -6.56 -17.13
N PHE A 108 -12.82 -5.65 -17.42
CA PHE A 108 -13.22 -4.58 -16.51
C PHE A 108 -13.72 -5.11 -15.16
N ILE A 109 -14.58 -6.13 -15.16
CA ILE A 109 -15.08 -6.75 -13.92
C ILE A 109 -13.94 -7.39 -13.13
N MET A 110 -13.02 -8.11 -13.79
CA MET A 110 -11.86 -8.69 -13.12
C MET A 110 -10.98 -7.63 -12.47
N GLU A 111 -10.73 -6.51 -13.15
CA GLU A 111 -9.92 -5.44 -12.58
C GLU A 111 -10.65 -4.72 -11.43
N ALA A 112 -11.97 -4.57 -11.50
CA ALA A 112 -12.77 -4.05 -10.39
C ALA A 112 -12.66 -4.95 -9.14
N VAL A 113 -12.74 -6.27 -9.32
CA VAL A 113 -12.53 -7.23 -8.22
C VAL A 113 -11.10 -7.12 -7.66
N ARG A 114 -10.11 -7.08 -8.54
CA ARG A 114 -8.70 -6.92 -8.15
C ARG A 114 -8.45 -5.61 -7.39
N PHE A 115 -9.10 -4.53 -7.79
CA PHE A 115 -9.05 -3.24 -7.11
C PHE A 115 -9.67 -3.32 -5.71
N CYS A 116 -10.85 -3.93 -5.56
CA CYS A 116 -11.47 -4.17 -4.26
C CYS A 116 -10.56 -5.00 -3.33
N CYS A 117 -9.96 -6.07 -3.83
CA CYS A 117 -9.02 -6.88 -3.04
C CYS A 117 -7.77 -6.07 -2.64
N SER A 118 -7.23 -5.27 -3.56
CA SER A 118 -6.04 -4.45 -3.29
C SER A 118 -6.31 -3.33 -2.30
N SER A 119 -7.47 -2.68 -2.37
CA SER A 119 -7.85 -1.61 -1.45
C SER A 119 -8.06 -2.13 -0.03
N GLU A 120 -8.73 -3.28 0.12
CA GLU A 120 -8.88 -3.97 1.40
C GLU A 120 -7.52 -4.40 1.98
N LEU A 121 -6.64 -4.98 1.16
CA LEU A 121 -5.29 -5.34 1.60
C LEU A 121 -4.48 -4.11 2.03
N HIS A 122 -4.61 -3.00 1.28
CA HIS A 122 -3.93 -1.75 1.60
C HIS A 122 -4.46 -1.15 2.91
N ARG A 123 -5.78 -1.23 3.14
CA ARG A 123 -6.44 -0.78 4.37
C ARG A 123 -6.03 -1.65 5.56
N ALA A 124 -5.98 -2.97 5.39
CA ALA A 124 -5.52 -3.91 6.41
C ALA A 124 -4.04 -3.67 6.77
N ARG A 125 -3.16 -3.43 5.78
CA ARG A 125 -1.75 -3.08 6.03
C ARG A 125 -1.61 -1.76 6.79
N ARG A 126 -2.41 -0.75 6.43
CA ARG A 126 -2.42 0.55 7.13
C ARG A 126 -2.88 0.40 8.59
N HIS A 127 -3.93 -0.38 8.83
CA HIS A 127 -4.41 -0.67 10.18
C HIS A 127 -3.37 -1.38 11.04
N ARG A 128 -2.65 -2.37 10.48
CA ARG A 128 -1.56 -3.04 11.22
C ARG A 128 -0.45 -2.05 11.58
N LYS A 129 -0.06 -1.15 10.66
CA LYS A 129 0.98 -0.13 10.94
C LYS A 129 0.59 0.79 12.10
N TYR A 130 -0.64 1.29 12.11
CA TYR A 130 -1.13 2.12 13.22
C TYR A 130 -1.19 1.35 14.54
N ARG A 131 -1.67 0.10 14.52
CA ARG A 131 -1.75 -0.72 15.72
C ARG A 131 -0.36 -1.02 16.30
N TYR A 132 0.63 -1.27 15.45
CA TYR A 132 2.03 -1.43 15.90
C TYR A 132 2.60 -0.14 16.47
N GLN A 133 2.39 1.01 15.82
CA GLN A 133 2.86 2.29 16.33
C GLN A 133 2.25 2.61 17.70
N GLN A 134 0.95 2.35 17.89
CA GLN A 134 0.28 2.53 19.18
C GLN A 134 0.85 1.61 20.27
N LEU A 135 1.15 0.35 19.94
CA LEU A 135 1.79 -0.57 20.88
C LEU A 135 3.20 -0.12 21.26
N THR A 136 3.99 0.37 20.30
CA THR A 136 5.33 0.90 20.56
C THR A 136 5.28 2.13 21.45
N THR A 137 4.36 3.07 21.19
CA THR A 137 4.20 4.26 22.06
C THR A 137 3.70 3.90 23.45
N LEU A 138 2.86 2.86 23.57
CA LEU A 138 2.37 2.41 24.87
C LEU A 138 3.48 1.77 25.68
N SER A 139 4.33 0.95 25.05
CA SER A 139 5.52 0.36 25.67
C SER A 139 6.48 1.44 26.15
N ASP A 140 6.74 2.47 25.34
CA ASP A 140 7.63 3.58 25.70
C ASP A 140 7.09 4.40 26.89
N LEU A 141 5.76 4.60 26.96
CA LEU A 141 5.13 5.24 28.11
C LEU A 141 5.28 4.42 29.39
N ASP A 142 5.14 3.08 29.29
CA ASP A 142 5.26 2.18 30.44
C ASP A 142 6.70 2.15 30.99
N ASP A 143 7.70 2.12 30.09
CA ASP A 143 9.11 2.24 30.45
C ASP A 143 9.41 3.57 31.16
N GLN A 144 8.87 4.69 30.67
CA GLN A 144 8.99 5.98 31.33
C GLN A 144 8.35 5.98 32.72
N LEU A 145 7.17 5.38 32.88
CA LEU A 145 6.47 5.33 34.16
C LEU A 145 7.22 4.48 35.20
N LEU A 146 7.82 3.36 34.75
CA LEU A 146 8.71 2.53 35.58
C LEU A 146 9.93 3.32 36.05
N THR A 147 10.61 4.05 35.17
CA THR A 147 11.78 4.86 35.56
C THR A 147 11.43 5.90 36.61
N VAL A 148 10.37 6.69 36.41
CA VAL A 148 9.91 7.70 37.38
C VAL A 148 9.53 7.06 38.72
N THR A 149 8.87 5.90 38.69
CA THR A 149 8.49 5.18 39.92
C THR A 149 9.74 4.70 40.67
N THR A 150 10.76 4.20 39.96
CA THR A 150 12.03 3.80 40.58
C THR A 150 12.77 4.98 41.20
N GLU A 151 12.85 6.13 40.50
CA GLU A 151 13.47 7.35 41.02
C GLU A 151 12.77 7.84 42.29
N LYS A 152 11.43 7.86 42.28
CA LYS A 152 10.64 8.25 43.46
C LYS A 152 10.88 7.29 44.63
N ASN A 153 10.93 5.99 44.38
CA ASN A 153 11.22 4.98 45.41
C ASN A 153 12.64 5.12 45.96
N ILE A 154 13.61 5.49 45.13
CA ILE A 154 14.97 5.77 45.55
C ILE A 154 15.00 7.03 46.42
N ALA A 155 14.35 8.11 45.98
CA ALA A 155 14.28 9.38 46.72
C ALA A 155 13.62 9.22 48.10
N THR A 156 12.51 8.46 48.20
CA THR A 156 11.85 8.18 49.48
C THR A 156 12.72 7.32 50.40
N LYS A 157 13.43 6.31 49.87
CA LYS A 157 14.43 5.56 50.65
C LYS A 157 15.54 6.47 51.20
N TYR A 158 16.07 7.39 50.39
CA TYR A 158 17.09 8.33 50.87
C TYR A 158 16.54 9.34 51.88
N ALA A 159 15.32 9.83 51.69
CA ALA A 159 14.66 10.74 52.64
C ALA A 159 14.43 10.06 54.00
N THR A 160 13.90 8.84 54.01
CA THR A 160 13.71 8.06 55.25
C THR A 160 15.02 7.72 55.94
N LEU A 161 16.08 7.40 55.18
CA LEU A 161 17.44 7.23 55.71
C LEU A 161 17.93 8.53 56.36
N LYS A 162 17.81 9.67 55.67
CA LYS A 162 18.21 10.99 56.18
C LYS A 162 17.50 11.34 57.48
N ASP A 163 16.19 11.12 57.56
CA ASP A 163 15.41 11.36 58.78
C ASP A 163 15.83 10.43 59.93
N LYS A 164 16.14 9.15 59.63
CA LYS A 164 16.65 8.20 60.62
C LYS A 164 18.01 8.62 61.17
N TYR A 165 18.92 9.09 60.32
CA TYR A 165 20.21 9.64 60.74
C TYR A 165 20.03 10.92 61.56
N LYS A 166 19.20 11.86 61.10
CA LYS A 166 18.88 13.08 61.85
C LYS A 166 18.35 12.75 63.24
N LYS A 167 17.43 11.79 63.38
CA LYS A 167 16.90 11.37 64.68
C LYS A 167 17.94 10.69 65.58
N LYS A 168 18.94 10.01 65.01
CA LYS A 168 19.99 9.32 65.78
C LYS A 168 21.08 10.27 66.32
N TYR A 169 21.36 11.36 65.62
CA TYR A 169 22.43 12.31 65.97
C TYR A 169 21.92 13.67 66.48
N VAL A 170 20.63 13.98 66.31
CA VAL A 170 19.95 15.14 66.91
C VAL A 170 19.16 14.67 68.14
N THR A 171 19.83 13.98 69.05
CA THR A 171 19.42 13.91 70.45
C THR A 171 20.19 15.02 71.17
N PRO A 172 19.53 15.96 71.86
CA PRO A 172 20.25 17.03 72.54
C PRO A 172 21.12 16.42 73.63
N GLU A 173 22.40 16.76 73.59
CA GLU A 173 23.31 16.60 74.72
C GLU A 173 22.75 17.42 75.88
N THR A 174 22.07 16.78 76.81
CA THR A 174 21.87 17.34 78.15
C THR A 174 23.21 17.22 78.87
N HIS A 175 24.12 18.14 78.54
CA HIS A 175 25.36 18.36 79.27
C HIS A 175 25.00 18.85 80.67
N GLU A 176 25.07 17.90 81.60
CA GLU A 176 25.55 18.00 82.97
C GLU A 176 26.25 19.36 83.29
N THR A 177 25.57 20.22 84.05
CA THR A 177 26.25 21.25 84.86
C THR A 177 25.95 20.95 86.32
N ALA A 178 26.81 20.11 86.91
CA ALA A 178 26.91 19.95 88.35
C ALA A 178 27.52 21.25 88.92
N ILE A 179 26.71 22.03 89.63
CA ILE A 179 27.17 23.18 90.42
C ILE A 179 27.72 22.62 91.74
N VAL A 180 29.02 22.80 91.94
CA VAL A 180 29.78 22.46 93.17
C VAL A 180 29.37 23.38 94.33
N PRO A 181 29.20 22.89 95.57
CA PRO A 181 28.85 23.74 96.71
C PRO A 181 30.08 24.45 97.28
N ARG A 182 29.90 25.71 97.71
CA ARG A 182 30.88 26.50 98.46
C ARG A 182 30.49 26.52 99.94
N TYR A 183 31.40 26.08 100.79
CA TYR A 183 31.32 26.06 102.25
C TYR A 183 31.18 27.46 102.84
N GLU A 184 30.28 27.60 103.82
CA GLU A 184 30.47 28.38 105.06
C GLU A 184 29.93 27.55 106.23
#